data_AF-A0A1W2GMQ8-F1
#
_entry.id   AF-A0A1W2GMQ8-F1
#
_cell.length_a   1.000
_cell.length_b   1.000
_cell.length_c   1.000
_cell.angle_alpha   90.00
_cell.angle_beta   90.00
_cell.angle_gamma   90.00
#
_symmetry.space_group_name_H-M   'P 1'
#
loop_
_entity.id
_entity.type
_entity.pdbx_description
1 polymer ?
#
loop_
_entity_poly.entity_id
_entity_poly.type
_entity_poly.pdbx_seq_one_letter_code
_entity_poly.pdbx_strand_id
1 'polypeptide(L)' 'MKIKVLTLKNWCNKSITPLAWQRIIIKILPEMRDRGFELNALEDPAPDLTFGEEEFQLFTNSLDTVYKITFPKEVLEKIS' A
#
# COMPACT_ATOMS: atom_id res chain seq x y z
N MET A 1 6.92 7.16 9.68
CA MET A 1 5.74 7.95 9.22
C MET A 1 4.46 7.13 9.39
N LYS A 2 3.26 7.72 9.30
CA LYS A 2 1.99 6.96 9.23
C LYS A 2 1.16 7.39 8.03
N ILE A 3 0.76 6.46 7.17
CA ILE A 3 -0.06 6.74 5.98
C ILE A 3 -1.30 5.87 5.96
N LYS A 4 -2.45 6.46 5.60
CA LYS A 4 -3.71 5.72 5.48
C LYS A 4 -3.62 4.71 4.33
N VAL A 5 -3.94 3.45 4.62
CA VAL A 5 -3.94 2.36 3.64
C VAL A 5 -4.93 2.65 2.51
N LEU A 6 -6.08 3.24 2.84
CA LEU A 6 -7.08 3.64 1.86
C LEU A 6 -6.53 4.63 0.82
N THR A 7 -5.61 5.53 1.21
CA THR A 7 -4.98 6.47 0.27
C THR A 7 -4.07 5.74 -0.71
N LEU A 8 -3.27 4.78 -0.23
CA LEU A 8 -2.41 3.95 -1.07
C LEU A 8 -3.24 3.11 -2.05
N LYS A 9 -4.27 2.41 -1.55
CA LYS A 9 -5.22 1.63 -2.36
C LYS A 9 -5.85 2.46 -3.47
N ASN A 10 -6.40 3.62 -3.11
CA ASN A 10 -7.04 4.51 -4.07
C ASN A 10 -6.07 5.03 -5.12
N TRP A 11 -4.84 5.36 -4.73
CA TRP A 11 -3.82 5.78 -5.67
C TRP A 11 -3.43 4.65 -6.63
N CYS A 12 -3.15 3.45 -6.13
CA CYS A 12 -2.81 2.30 -6.97
C CYS A 12 -3.90 2.03 -8.01
N ASN A 13 -5.16 2.00 -7.57
CA ASN A 13 -6.28 1.63 -8.43
C ASN A 13 -6.62 2.70 -9.47
N LYS A 14 -6.35 3.99 -9.17
CA LYS A 14 -6.61 5.11 -10.09
C LYS A 14 -5.43 5.38 -11.03
N SER A 15 -4.20 5.30 -10.53
CA SER A 15 -3.00 5.76 -11.24
C SER A 15 -2.22 4.65 -11.95
N ILE A 16 -2.44 3.39 -11.58
CA ILE A 16 -1.76 2.24 -12.19
C ILE A 16 -2.76 1.39 -12.99
N THR A 17 -3.57 0.59 -12.30
CA THR A 17 -4.66 -0.23 -12.88
C THR A 17 -5.66 -0.58 -11.77
N PRO A 18 -6.93 -0.88 -12.07
CA PRO A 18 -7.93 -1.25 -11.06
C PRO A 18 -7.57 -2.43 -10.15
N LEU A 19 -6.63 -3.29 -10.58
CA LEU A 19 -6.16 -4.46 -9.84
C LEU A 19 -4.77 -4.26 -9.20
N ALA A 20 -4.21 -3.05 -9.28
CA ALA A 20 -2.83 -2.82 -8.85
C ALA A 20 -2.65 -3.04 -7.35
N TRP A 21 -3.59 -2.53 -6.55
CA TRP A 21 -3.56 -2.75 -5.10
C TRP A 21 -3.57 -4.24 -4.76
N GLN A 22 -4.50 -5.00 -5.35
CA GLN A 22 -4.63 -6.43 -5.11
C GLN A 22 -3.35 -7.21 -5.43
N ARG A 23 -2.69 -6.90 -6.55
CA ARG A 23 -1.42 -7.55 -6.94
C ARG A 23 -0.29 -7.22 -5.97
N ILE A 24 -0.22 -5.98 -5.51
CA ILE A 24 0.79 -5.53 -4.54
C ILE A 24 0.59 -6.21 -3.20
N ILE A 25 -0.64 -6.21 -2.65
CA ILE A 25 -0.92 -6.80 -1.34
C ILE A 25 -0.69 -8.32 -1.36
N ILE A 26 -1.08 -9.05 -2.41
CA ILE A 26 -0.83 -10.49 -2.51
C ILE A 26 0.67 -10.77 -2.48
N LYS A 27 1.48 -9.94 -3.14
CA LYS A 27 2.93 -10.09 -3.16
C LYS A 27 3.58 -9.90 -1.79
N ILE A 28 3.11 -8.92 -1.01
CA ILE A 28 3.68 -8.60 0.32
C ILE A 28 2.92 -9.25 1.48
N LEU A 29 1.84 -10.00 1.21
CA LEU A 29 0.98 -10.56 2.23
C LEU A 29 1.73 -11.43 3.25
N PRO A 30 2.69 -12.29 2.87
CA PRO A 30 3.47 -13.06 3.84
C PRO A 30 4.14 -12.16 4.88
N GLU A 31 4.86 -11.12 4.44
CA GLU A 31 5.55 -10.18 5.32
C GLU A 31 4.58 -9.30 6.12
N MET A 32 3.40 -9.00 5.55
CA MET A 32 2.36 -8.24 6.24
C MET A 32 1.67 -9.06 7.34
N ARG A 33 1.55 -10.38 7.18
CA ARG A 33 1.00 -11.28 8.21
C ARG A 33 1.89 -11.37 9.44
N ASP A 34 3.20 -11.40 9.25
CA ASP A 34 4.17 -11.35 10.36
C ASP A 34 4.06 -10.06 11.19
N ARG A 35 3.43 -9.02 10.61
CA ARG A 35 3.17 -7.71 11.20
C ARG A 35 1.74 -7.55 11.73
N GLY A 36 0.95 -8.62 11.70
CA GLY A 36 -0.43 -8.64 12.22
C GLY A 36 -1.49 -8.11 11.25
N PHE A 37 -1.18 -7.98 9.95
CA PHE A 37 -2.17 -7.62 8.94
C PHE A 37 -2.75 -8.87 8.27
N GLU A 38 -4.07 -8.87 8.13
CA GLU A 38 -4.81 -9.90 7.41
C GLU A 38 -5.21 -9.43 6.01
N LEU A 39 -5.38 -10.38 5.07
CA LEU A 39 -5.70 -10.06 3.68
C LEU A 39 -7.01 -9.25 3.57
N ASN A 40 -8.05 -9.64 4.31
CA ASN A 40 -9.34 -8.95 4.33
C ASN A 40 -9.20 -7.48 4.77
N ALA A 41 -8.38 -7.21 5.79
CA ALA A 41 -8.13 -5.85 6.28
C ALA A 41 -7.33 -5.00 5.27
N LEU A 42 -6.53 -5.63 4.40
CA LEU A 42 -5.81 -4.93 3.33
C LEU A 42 -6.68 -4.75 2.08
N GLU A 43 -7.52 -5.72 1.74
CA GLU A 43 -8.46 -5.64 0.61
C GLU A 43 -9.56 -4.62 0.88
N ASP A 44 -10.10 -4.58 2.09
CA ASP A 44 -11.11 -3.61 2.52
C ASP A 44 -10.65 -2.87 3.79
N PRO A 45 -9.73 -1.90 3.64
CA PRO A 45 -9.12 -1.23 4.78
C PRO A 45 -10.11 -0.30 5.47
N ALA A 46 -10.18 -0.43 6.79
CA ALA A 46 -10.89 0.52 7.65
C ALA A 46 -10.33 1.95 7.44
N PRO A 47 -11.15 3.01 7.59
CA PRO A 47 -10.73 4.39 7.32
C PRO A 47 -9.56 4.90 8.16
N ASP A 48 -9.31 4.27 9.30
CA ASP A 48 -8.26 4.53 10.28
C ASP A 48 -7.05 3.59 10.16
N LEU A 49 -7.11 2.57 9.29
CA LEU A 49 -5.98 1.67 9.07
C LEU A 49 -4.81 2.44 8.46
N THR A 50 -3.66 2.34 9.12
CA THR A 50 -2.42 3.02 8.70
C THR A 50 -1.28 2.05 8.56
N PHE A 51 -0.40 2.33 7.59
CA PHE A 51 0.92 1.74 7.49
C PHE A 51 1.92 2.60 8.24
N GLY A 52 2.78 1.95 9.01
CA GLY A 52 4.01 2.53 9.52
C GLY A 52 5.08 2.61 8.43
N GLU A 53 6.29 2.91 8.86
CA GLU A 53 7.44 3.08 7.96
C GLU A 53 7.83 1.78 7.26
N GLU A 54 7.88 0.68 8.00
CA GLU A 54 8.30 -0.60 7.46
C GLU A 54 7.26 -1.18 6.50
N GLU A 55 5.96 -1.09 6.82
CA GLU A 55 4.89 -1.51 5.90
C GLU A 55 4.87 -0.67 4.64
N PHE A 56 5.09 0.64 4.77
CA PHE A 56 5.21 1.54 3.62
C PHE A 56 6.44 1.22 2.77
N GLN A 57 7.56 0.83 3.39
CA GLN A 57 8.75 0.39 2.66
C GLN A 57 8.49 -0.90 1.87
N LEU A 58 7.81 -1.89 2.47
CA LEU A 58 7.39 -3.10 1.76
C LEU A 58 6.51 -2.78 0.55
N PHE A 59 5.53 -1.89 0.74
CA PHE A 59 4.65 -1.43 -0.33
C PHE A 59 5.43 -0.75 -1.47
N THR A 60 6.33 0.17 -1.17
CA THR A 60 7.11 0.89 -2.19
C THR A 60 8.11 -0.01 -2.92
N ASN A 61 8.73 -0.96 -2.23
CA ASN A 61 9.57 -2.00 -2.86
C ASN A 61 8.76 -2.89 -3.80
N SER A 62 7.52 -3.22 -3.41
CA SER A 62 6.59 -4.01 -4.23
C SER A 62 6.16 -3.25 -5.49
N LEU A 63 5.91 -1.93 -5.38
CA LEU A 63 5.64 -1.08 -6.54
C LEU A 63 6.75 -1.11 -7.59
N ASP A 64 8.01 -0.93 -7.17
CA ASP A 64 9.14 -1.00 -8.10
C ASP A 64 9.31 -2.41 -8.70
N THR A 65 9.06 -3.44 -7.90
CA THR A 65 9.19 -4.83 -8.37
C THR A 65 8.12 -5.21 -9.39
N VAL A 66 6.85 -4.88 -9.12
CA VAL A 66 5.71 -5.30 -9.95
C VAL A 66 5.50 -4.37 -11.13
N TYR A 67 5.69 -3.06 -10.93
CA TYR A 67 5.30 -2.03 -11.89
C TYR A 67 6.44 -1.14 -12.36
N LYS A 68 7.64 -1.23 -11.77
CA LYS A 68 8.81 -0.38 -12.09
C LYS A 68 8.51 1.11 -11.92
N ILE A 69 7.73 1.43 -10.89
CA ILE A 69 7.36 2.80 -10.52
C ILE A 69 7.60 3.08 -9.04
N THR A 70 7.71 4.35 -8.72
CA THR A 70 7.84 4.85 -7.34
C THR A 70 6.56 5.54 -6.90
N PHE A 71 6.26 5.49 -5.60
CA PHE A 71 5.15 6.25 -5.04
C PHE A 71 5.47 7.77 -5.09
N PRO A 72 4.62 8.61 -5.68
CA PRO A 72 4.88 10.03 -5.87
C PRO A 72 4.94 10.80 -4.55
N LYS A 73 5.97 11.66 -4.40
CA LYS A 73 6.20 12.46 -3.18
C LYS A 73 5.09 13.49 -2.96
N GLU A 74 4.51 14.02 -4.03
CA GLU A 74 3.43 15.01 -3.99
C GLU A 74 2.16 14.43 -3.36
N VAL A 75 1.97 13.11 -3.48
CA VAL A 75 0.86 12.42 -2.80
C VAL A 75 1.18 12.27 -1.31
N LEU A 76 2.42 12.00 -0.92
CA LEU A 76 2.81 11.93 0.50
C LEU A 76 2.64 13.27 1.21
N GLU A 77 3.09 14.36 0.59
CA GLU A 77 3.04 15.71 1.17
C GLU A 77 1.62 16.22 1.39
N LYS A 78 0.65 15.79 0.57
CA LYS A 78 -0.76 16.18 0.69
C LYS A 78 -1.50 15.50 1.84
N ILE A 79 -0.91 14.47 2.44
CA ILE A 79 -1.53 13.67 3.50
C ILE A 79 -0.74 13.80 4.82
N SER A 80 0.40 14.50 4.79
CA SER A 80 1.26 14.75 5.95
C SER A 80 0.74 15.89 6.81
#